data_AF-A0A9P6CJE4-F1
#
_entry.id   AF-A0A9P6CJE4-F1
#
_cell.length_a   1.000
_cell.length_b   1.000
_cell.length_c   1.000
_cell.angle_alpha   90.00
_cell.angle_beta   90.00
_cell.angle_gamma   90.00
#
_symmetry.space_group_name_H-M   'P 1'
#
loop_
_entity.id
_entity.type
_entity.pdbx_description
1 polymer ?
#
loop_
_entity_poly.entity_id
_entity_poly.type
_entity_poly.pdbx_seq_one_letter_code
_entity_poly.pdbx_strand_id
1 'polypeptide(L)'
;MDVITYPKVASLTGCKCARLFAQRTYLSVDLYSYVREESLGLGCHNIVTVVMHQHQLDHNGAMNLLEIHITKRFLENRERHPLQTYIDGLGYWVRGNDCWSFEGHRYFGENRLAIQKDRRLRLQPPGVGYLGRRRQPLSLQH
;
A
#
# COMPACT_ATOMS: atom_id res chain seq x y z
N MET A 1 6.22 15.54 29.25
CA MET A 1 7.06 14.50 28.61
C MET A 1 6.30 14.00 27.40
N ASP A 2 6.85 14.14 26.19
CA ASP A 2 6.24 13.57 25.00
C ASP A 2 6.46 12.07 24.95
N VAL A 3 5.39 11.30 24.80
CA VAL A 3 5.40 9.82 24.76
C VAL A 3 6.36 9.30 23.69
N ILE A 4 6.56 10.05 22.60
CA ILE A 4 7.46 9.71 21.49
C ILE A 4 8.94 9.75 21.91
N THR A 5 9.32 10.62 22.85
CA THR A 5 10.70 10.76 23.34
C THR A 5 11.09 9.76 24.42
N TYR A 6 10.14 8.94 24.89
CA TYR A 6 10.41 7.96 25.93
C TYR A 6 11.39 6.89 25.40
N PRO A 7 12.51 6.57 26.09
CA PRO A 7 13.60 5.75 25.54
C PRO A 7 13.17 4.38 25.01
N LYS A 8 12.17 3.74 25.63
CA LYS A 8 11.62 2.45 25.16
C LYS A 8 10.74 2.59 23.90
N VAL A 9 10.18 3.77 23.64
CA VAL A 9 9.42 4.09 22.43
C VAL A 9 10.36 4.54 21.31
N ALA A 10 11.40 5.30 21.64
CA ALA A 10 12.46 5.66 20.71
C ALA A 10 13.26 4.42 20.22
N SER A 11 13.45 3.41 21.08
CA SER A 11 14.05 2.14 20.66
C SER A 11 13.16 1.34 19.71
N LEU A 12 11.82 1.49 19.79
CA LEU A 12 10.88 0.87 18.86
C LEU A 12 10.98 1.46 17.46
N THR A 13 11.01 2.79 17.31
CA THR A 13 11.23 3.43 16.00
C THR A 13 12.61 3.09 15.42
N GLY A 14 13.58 2.77 16.30
CA GLY A 14 14.90 2.26 15.94
C GLY A 14 14.94 0.77 15.57
N CYS A 15 13.92 -0.02 15.89
CA CYS A 15 13.91 -1.46 15.67
C CYS A 15 13.64 -1.81 14.20
N LYS A 16 14.37 -2.81 13.70
CA LYS A 16 14.24 -3.30 12.33
C LYS A 16 12.80 -3.71 11.99
N CYS A 17 12.09 -4.35 12.92
CA CYS A 17 10.69 -4.75 12.75
C CYS A 17 9.77 -3.55 12.49
N ALA A 18 9.91 -2.47 13.27
CA ALA A 18 9.06 -1.28 13.12
C ALA A 18 9.34 -0.52 11.82
N ARG A 19 10.61 -0.45 11.39
CA ARG A 19 10.98 0.14 10.10
C ARG A 19 10.43 -0.66 8.92
N LEU A 20 10.57 -1.99 8.96
CA LEU A 20 10.03 -2.88 7.93
C LEU A 20 8.50 -2.86 7.90
N PHE A 21 7.86 -2.72 9.05
CA PHE A 21 6.42 -2.47 9.15
C PHE A 21 6.00 -1.17 8.44
N ALA A 22 6.70 -0.07 8.73
CA ALA A 22 6.40 1.22 8.11
C ALA A 22 6.57 1.12 6.58
N GLN A 23 7.67 0.53 6.11
CA GLN A 23 7.89 0.26 4.69
C GLN A 23 6.78 -0.60 4.08
N ARG A 24 6.41 -1.71 4.72
CA ARG A 24 5.29 -2.57 4.26
C ARG A 24 3.99 -1.78 4.14
N THR A 25 3.71 -0.88 5.07
CA THR A 25 2.49 -0.06 5.06
C THR A 25 2.48 0.87 3.84
N TYR A 26 3.49 1.74 3.71
CA TYR A 26 3.52 2.73 2.61
C TYR A 26 3.62 2.07 1.23
N LEU A 27 4.48 1.07 1.07
CA LEU A 27 4.67 0.39 -0.21
C LEU A 27 3.42 -0.38 -0.66
N SER A 28 2.64 -0.92 0.28
CA SER A 28 1.38 -1.58 -0.06
C SER A 28 0.30 -0.59 -0.49
N VAL A 29 0.27 0.60 0.14
CA VAL A 29 -0.64 1.68 -0.28
C VAL A 29 -0.32 2.09 -1.72
N ASP A 30 0.95 2.31 -2.04
CA ASP A 30 1.38 2.63 -3.40
C ASP A 30 1.01 1.51 -4.39
N LEU A 31 1.25 0.25 -4.03
CA LEU A 31 0.92 -0.90 -4.88
C LEU A 31 -0.59 -0.96 -5.18
N TYR A 32 -1.43 -0.76 -4.16
CA TYR A 32 -2.88 -0.81 -4.32
C TYR A 32 -3.42 0.42 -5.06
N SER A 33 -2.83 1.60 -4.83
CA SER A 33 -3.28 2.84 -5.47
C SER A 33 -2.78 3.01 -6.90
N TYR A 34 -1.73 2.29 -7.30
CA TYR A 34 -0.98 2.51 -8.54
C TYR A 34 -1.87 2.65 -9.77
N VAL A 35 -2.75 1.67 -10.02
CA VAL A 35 -3.59 1.67 -11.24
C VAL A 35 -4.49 2.89 -11.30
N ARG A 36 -5.03 3.30 -10.14
CA ARG A 36 -5.85 4.49 -10.02
C ARG A 36 -5.02 5.74 -10.26
N GLU A 37 -3.83 5.84 -9.65
CA GLU A 37 -2.94 7.00 -9.82
C GLU A 37 -2.45 7.15 -11.26
N GLU A 38 -2.02 6.06 -11.89
CA GLU A 38 -1.60 6.06 -13.30
C GLU A 38 -2.75 6.46 -14.22
N SER A 39 -3.96 5.94 -13.99
CA SER A 39 -5.16 6.32 -14.76
C SER A 39 -5.53 7.81 -14.64
N LEU A 40 -5.03 8.49 -13.61
CA LEU A 40 -5.23 9.92 -13.37
C LEU A 40 -4.02 10.77 -13.80
N GLY A 41 -2.96 10.14 -14.34
CA GLY A 41 -1.71 10.82 -14.67
C GLY A 41 -0.86 11.20 -13.46
N LEU A 42 -1.12 10.62 -12.28
CA LEU A 42 -0.44 10.90 -11.02
C LEU A 42 0.58 9.81 -10.63
N GLY A 43 0.79 8.81 -11.49
CA GLY A 43 1.67 7.67 -11.20
C GLY A 43 3.15 8.01 -11.01
N CYS A 44 3.61 9.21 -11.37
CA CYS A 44 5.02 9.61 -11.22
C CYS A 44 5.51 9.68 -9.77
N HIS A 45 4.61 9.83 -8.79
CA HIS A 45 4.95 9.84 -7.36
C HIS A 45 4.88 8.45 -6.72
N ASN A 46 4.49 7.43 -7.48
CA ASN A 46 4.27 6.07 -6.98
C ASN A 46 5.55 5.21 -7.11
N ILE A 47 5.87 4.44 -6.07
CA ILE A 47 7.07 3.60 -6.06
C ILE A 47 7.13 2.59 -7.21
N VAL A 48 5.99 2.12 -7.74
CA VAL A 48 5.96 1.19 -8.87
C VAL A 48 6.64 1.82 -10.09
N THR A 49 6.31 3.08 -10.41
CA THR A 49 6.95 3.83 -11.50
C THR A 49 8.45 3.97 -11.28
N VAL A 50 8.88 4.28 -10.06
CA VAL A 50 10.29 4.40 -9.71
C VAL A 50 11.03 3.08 -9.93
N VAL A 51 10.47 1.96 -9.46
CA VAL A 51 11.05 0.62 -9.62
C VAL A 51 11.12 0.22 -11.10
N MET A 52 10.06 0.50 -11.89
CA MET A 52 10.06 0.27 -13.33
C MET A 52 11.24 0.96 -14.01
N HIS A 53 11.44 2.26 -13.75
CA HIS A 53 12.53 3.01 -14.35
C HIS A 53 13.91 2.58 -13.86
N GLN A 54 14.07 2.39 -12.55
CA GLN A 54 15.36 2.05 -11.95
C GLN A 54 15.85 0.65 -12.36
N HIS A 55 14.93 -0.31 -12.46
CA HIS A 55 15.26 -1.71 -12.76
C HIS A 55 14.95 -2.11 -14.21
N GLN A 56 14.48 -1.18 -15.04
CA GLN A 56 14.08 -1.42 -16.43
C GLN A 56 13.04 -2.57 -16.54
N LEU A 57 12.06 -2.55 -15.63
CA LEU A 57 11.01 -3.55 -15.54
C LEU A 57 9.70 -3.04 -16.16
N ASP A 58 8.90 -3.98 -16.66
CA ASP A 58 7.50 -3.71 -16.96
C ASP A 58 6.67 -3.63 -15.66
N HIS A 59 5.39 -3.30 -15.78
CA HIS A 59 4.48 -3.17 -14.63
C HIS A 59 4.44 -4.44 -13.77
N ASN A 60 4.35 -5.61 -14.40
CA ASN A 60 4.28 -6.89 -13.69
C ASN A 60 5.59 -7.18 -12.95
N GLY A 61 6.73 -6.98 -13.60
CA GLY A 61 8.05 -7.16 -13.00
C GLY A 61 8.25 -6.25 -11.79
N ALA A 62 7.87 -4.98 -11.89
CA ALA A 62 7.98 -4.02 -10.80
C ALA A 62 7.05 -4.37 -9.62
N MET A 63 5.79 -4.70 -9.89
CA MET A 63 4.83 -5.11 -8.86
C MET A 63 5.27 -6.39 -8.14
N ASN A 64 5.74 -7.40 -8.88
CA ASN A 64 6.25 -8.65 -8.31
C ASN A 64 7.49 -8.41 -7.44
N LEU A 65 8.43 -7.57 -7.90
CA LEU A 65 9.61 -7.21 -7.13
C LEU A 65 9.23 -6.55 -5.81
N LEU A 66 8.28 -5.60 -5.84
CA LEU A 66 7.78 -4.92 -4.64
C LEU A 66 7.06 -5.89 -3.70
N GLU A 67 6.18 -6.76 -4.21
CA GLU A 67 5.46 -7.74 -3.39
C GLU A 67 6.42 -8.70 -2.66
N ILE A 68 7.45 -9.19 -3.36
CA ILE A 68 8.49 -10.00 -2.75
C ILE A 68 9.24 -9.21 -1.67
N HIS A 69 9.63 -7.97 -1.98
CA HIS A 69 10.36 -7.11 -1.06
C HIS A 69 9.60 -6.89 0.25
N ILE A 70 8.31 -6.56 0.16
CA ILE A 70 7.49 -6.20 1.32
C ILE A 70 7.08 -7.43 2.15
N THR A 71 6.84 -8.58 1.50
CA THR A 71 6.37 -9.79 2.19
C THR A 71 7.54 -10.53 2.84
N LYS A 72 8.60 -10.79 2.07
CA LYS A 72 9.74 -11.59 2.53
C LYS A 72 10.47 -10.89 3.68
N ARG A 73 10.78 -9.60 3.52
CA ARG A 73 11.54 -8.86 4.54
C ARG A 73 10.75 -8.71 5.83
N PHE A 74 9.44 -8.48 5.78
CA PHE A 74 8.65 -8.35 7.01
C PHE A 74 8.58 -9.67 7.78
N LEU A 75 8.29 -10.78 7.10
CA LEU A 75 8.15 -12.10 7.74
C LEU A 75 9.48 -12.63 8.29
N GLU A 76 10.58 -12.48 7.55
CA GLU A 76 11.90 -12.96 7.95
C GLU A 76 12.50 -12.21 9.14
N ASN A 77 12.02 -10.98 9.39
CA ASN A 77 12.54 -10.13 10.45
C ASN A 77 11.57 -9.96 11.60
N ARG A 78 10.63 -10.90 11.79
CA ARG A 78 9.80 -10.97 12.99
C ARG A 78 10.63 -11.56 14.14
N GLU A 79 11.50 -10.74 14.71
CA GLU A 79 12.32 -11.12 15.86
C GLU A 79 11.52 -11.07 17.16
N ARG A 80 11.90 -11.91 18.14
CA ARG A 80 11.38 -11.80 19.51
C ARG A 80 11.94 -10.55 20.15
N HIS A 81 11.07 -9.61 20.50
CA HIS A 81 11.44 -8.35 21.13
C HIS A 81 10.80 -8.25 22.52
N PRO A 82 11.42 -7.54 23.49
CA PRO A 82 10.81 -7.29 24.81
C PRO A 82 9.42 -6.62 24.76
N LEU A 83 9.06 -6.04 23.61
CA LEU A 83 7.77 -5.38 23.36
C LEU A 83 6.95 -6.18 22.33
N GLN A 84 6.85 -7.50 22.53
CA GLN A 84 6.19 -8.41 21.59
C GLN A 84 4.74 -8.01 21.30
N THR A 85 3.98 -7.58 22.32
CA THR A 85 2.59 -7.11 22.15
C THR A 85 2.50 -5.94 21.17
N TYR A 86 3.47 -5.03 21.18
CA TYR A 86 3.53 -3.92 20.23
C TYR A 86 3.80 -4.44 18.81
N ILE A 87 4.77 -5.35 18.65
CA ILE A 87 5.08 -5.98 17.35
C ILE A 87 3.88 -6.74 16.79
N ASP A 88 3.13 -7.44 17.64
CA ASP A 88 1.92 -8.15 17.24
C ASP A 88 0.83 -7.16 16.80
N GLY A 89 0.71 -6.02 17.51
CA GLY A 89 -0.12 -4.88 17.09
C GLY A 89 0.22 -4.36 15.70
N LEU A 90 1.51 -4.23 15.37
CA LEU A 90 1.96 -3.88 14.02
C LEU A 90 1.55 -4.94 12.98
N GLY A 91 1.63 -6.22 13.34
CA GLY A 91 1.13 -7.32 12.50
C GLY A 91 -0.36 -7.22 12.20
N TYR A 92 -1.18 -6.90 13.20
CA TYR A 92 -2.61 -6.67 13.02
C TYR A 92 -2.89 -5.45 12.13
N TRP A 93 -2.09 -4.39 12.25
CA TRP A 93 -2.21 -3.24 11.36
C TRP A 93 -1.95 -3.62 9.90
N VAL A 94 -0.90 -4.40 9.60
CA VAL A 94 -0.65 -4.88 8.22
C VAL A 94 -1.86 -5.64 7.69
N ARG A 95 -2.41 -6.57 8.50
CA ARG A 95 -3.60 -7.33 8.10
C ARG A 95 -4.82 -6.43 7.88
N GLY A 96 -5.03 -5.46 8.77
CA GLY A 96 -6.12 -4.49 8.70
C GLY A 96 -6.01 -3.58 7.48
N ASN A 97 -4.82 -3.10 7.16
CA ASN A 97 -4.54 -2.31 5.96
C ASN A 97 -4.86 -3.11 4.68
N ASP A 98 -4.44 -4.38 4.64
CA ASP A 98 -4.79 -5.28 3.53
C ASP A 98 -6.31 -5.46 3.42
N CYS A 99 -7.03 -5.73 4.53
CA CYS A 99 -8.50 -5.80 4.54
C CYS A 99 -9.13 -4.52 3.99
N TRP A 100 -8.81 -3.38 4.62
CA TRP A 100 -9.37 -2.08 4.31
C TRP A 100 -9.20 -1.69 2.83
N SER A 101 -8.04 -2.05 2.25
CA SER A 101 -7.72 -1.76 0.84
C SER A 101 -8.65 -2.46 -0.15
N PHE A 102 -9.22 -3.62 0.21
CA PHE A 102 -10.17 -4.37 -0.63
C PHE A 102 -11.63 -4.27 -0.16
N GLU A 103 -11.90 -3.92 1.10
CA GLU A 103 -13.26 -3.70 1.60
C GLU A 103 -13.88 -2.43 0.99
N GLY A 104 -13.07 -1.38 0.87
CA GLY A 104 -13.47 -0.10 0.30
C GLY A 104 -13.35 -0.04 -1.24
N HIS A 105 -14.07 0.91 -1.84
CA HIS A 105 -14.04 1.14 -3.29
C HIS A 105 -12.87 2.05 -3.74
N ARG A 106 -12.05 2.54 -2.79
CA ARG A 106 -11.05 3.60 -3.01
C ARG A 106 -10.05 3.28 -4.11
N TYR A 107 -9.54 2.05 -4.14
CA TYR A 107 -8.47 1.64 -5.06
C TYR A 107 -9.01 0.84 -6.23
N PHE A 108 -9.89 -0.11 -5.93
CA PHE A 108 -10.31 -1.15 -6.89
C PHE A 108 -11.76 -1.01 -7.38
N GLY A 109 -12.51 -0.04 -6.85
CA GLY A 109 -13.90 0.18 -7.22
C GLY A 109 -14.79 -1.04 -6.96
N GLU A 110 -15.72 -1.29 -7.88
CA GLU A 110 -16.63 -2.44 -7.79
C GLU A 110 -15.90 -3.79 -7.91
N ASN A 111 -14.74 -3.81 -8.59
CA ASN A 111 -13.99 -5.05 -8.86
C ASN A 111 -13.12 -5.52 -7.69
N ARG A 112 -13.11 -4.79 -6.56
CA ARG A 112 -12.23 -5.03 -5.40
C ARG A 112 -12.17 -6.48 -4.93
N LEU A 113 -13.31 -7.19 -4.84
CA LEU A 113 -13.34 -8.57 -4.36
C LEU A 113 -12.80 -9.57 -5.39
N ALA A 114 -13.04 -9.33 -6.68
CA ALA A 114 -12.47 -10.14 -7.75
C ALA A 114 -10.95 -9.97 -7.81
N ILE A 115 -10.46 -8.73 -7.70
CA ILE A 115 -9.03 -8.42 -7.66
C ILE A 115 -8.37 -9.01 -6.41
N GLN A 116 -9.04 -8.96 -5.26
CA GLN A 116 -8.54 -9.58 -4.02
C GLN A 116 -8.33 -11.09 -4.19
N LYS A 117 -9.27 -11.76 -4.87
CA LYS A 117 -9.23 -13.21 -5.11
C LYS A 117 -8.19 -13.59 -6.16
N ASP A 118 -8.25 -12.94 -7.32
CA ASP A 118 -7.50 -13.37 -8.49
C ASP A 118 -6.11 -12.72 -8.58
N ARG A 119 -5.87 -11.65 -7.80
CA ARG A 119 -4.64 -10.83 -7.82
C ARG A 119 -4.29 -10.30 -9.22
N ARG A 120 -5.32 -10.08 -10.05
CA ARG A 120 -5.19 -9.57 -11.41
C ARG A 120 -5.94 -8.26 -11.56
N LEU A 121 -5.29 -7.29 -12.17
CA LEU A 121 -5.84 -5.98 -12.46
C LEU A 121 -5.57 -5.62 -13.93
N ARG A 122 -6.35 -4.68 -14.47
CA ARG A 122 -6.14 -4.12 -15.80
C ARG A 122 -5.79 -2.65 -15.67
N LEU A 123 -4.69 -2.26 -16.30
CA LEU A 123 -4.33 -0.85 -16.43
C LEU A 123 -5.32 -0.15 -17.36
N GLN A 124 -5.70 1.06 -16.97
CA GLN A 124 -6.51 1.94 -17.80
C GLN A 124 -5.60 2.95 -18.49
N PRO A 125 -5.93 3.42 -19.70
CA PRO A 125 -5.20 4.51 -20.32
C PRO A 125 -5.18 5.74 -19.41
N PRO A 126 -4.08 6.51 -19.37
CA PRO A 126 -4.01 7.75 -18.61
C PRO A 126 -5.14 8.73 -18.98
N GLY A 127 -5.72 9.39 -17.99
CA GLY A 127 -6.77 10.40 -18.15
C GLY A 127 -8.21 9.87 -18.21
N VAL A 128 -8.41 8.55 -18.33
CA VAL A 128 -9.75 7.92 -18.35
C VAL A 128 -10.34 7.85 -16.94
N GLY A 129 -9.49 7.70 -15.93
CA GLY A 129 -9.88 7.45 -14.54
C GLY A 129 -10.30 5.99 -14.32
N TYR A 130 -9.71 5.35 -13.31
CA TYR A 130 -9.91 3.92 -13.03
C TYR A 130 -11.28 3.59 -12.44
N LEU A 131 -11.77 4.46 -11.55
CA LEU A 131 -13.12 4.42 -11.05
C LEU A 131 -13.95 5.23 -12.03
N GLY A 132 -14.64 4.56 -12.97
CA GLY A 132 -15.45 5.24 -13.98
C GLY A 132 -16.24 6.40 -13.36
N ARG A 133 -16.16 7.60 -13.96
CA ARG A 133 -16.75 8.81 -13.36
C ARG A 133 -18.23 8.53 -13.06
N ARG A 134 -18.61 8.44 -11.78
CA ARG A 134 -19.98 8.76 -11.40
C ARG A 134 -20.15 10.23 -11.76
N ARG A 135 -20.84 10.52 -12.86
CA ARG A 135 -21.43 11.83 -13.07
C ARG A 135 -22.43 12.00 -11.92
N GLN A 136 -22.04 12.68 -10.85
CA GLN A 136 -23.04 13.32 -10.01
C GLN A 136 -23.69 14.36 -10.90
N PRO A 137 -25.02 14.30 -11.13
CA PRO A 137 -25.68 15.45 -11.74
C PRO A 137 -25.42 16.62 -10.80
N LEU A 138 -24.83 17.69 -11.34
CA LEU A 138 -24.76 18.98 -10.67
C LEU A 138 -26.21 19.41 -10.45
N SER A 139 -26.78 19.09 -9.30
CA SER A 139 -28.01 19.75 -8.85
C SER A 139 -27.61 21.16 -8.47
N LEU A 140 -27.69 22.07 -9.44
CA LEU A 140 -27.82 23.50 -9.20
C LEU A 140 -29.11 23.67 -8.39
N GLN A 141 -28.97 23.74 -7.06
CA GLN A 141 -30.03 24.29 -6.23
C GLN A 141 -29.92 25.81 -6.35
N HIS A 142 -30.94 26.40 -6.98
CA HIS A 142 -31.24 27.83 -6.94
C HIS A 142 -31.80 28.21 -5.58
#